data_AF-A0A3C0FYL4-F1
#
_entry.id   AF-A0A3C0FYL4-F1
#
_cell.length_a   1.000
_cell.length_b   1.000
_cell.length_c   1.000
_cell.angle_alpha   90.00
_cell.angle_beta   90.00
_cell.angle_gamma   90.00
#
_symmetry.space_group_name_H-M   'P 1'
#
loop_
_entity.id
_entity.type
_entity.pdbx_description
1 polymer ?
#
loop_
_entity_poly.entity_id
_entity_poly.type
_entity_poly.pdbx_seq_one_letter_code
_entity_poly.pdbx_strand_id
1 'polypeptide(L)' 'MNKFILFLALGTLSFSQAQTFTKQDTLRGSITPDSEWWDLNYYHLDIAVDPDEKYISGSNTIRYK' A
#
# COMPACT_ATOMS: atom_id res chain seq x y z
N MET A 1 -37.09 -1.35 -23.98
CA MET A 1 -36.81 -1.13 -22.55
C MET A 1 -36.02 -2.26 -21.91
N ASN A 2 -36.40 -3.55 -22.02
CA ASN A 2 -35.68 -4.67 -21.36
C ASN A 2 -34.18 -4.79 -21.70
N LYS A 3 -33.77 -4.51 -22.94
CA LYS A 3 -32.34 -4.58 -23.34
C LYS A 3 -31.46 -3.50 -22.68
N PHE A 4 -32.05 -2.34 -22.36
CA PHE A 4 -31.33 -1.21 -21.75
C PHE A 4 -31.06 -1.48 -20.27
N ILE A 5 -32.03 -2.10 -19.59
CA ILE A 5 -31.89 -2.57 -18.20
C ILE A 5 -30.81 -3.65 -18.09
N LEU A 6 -30.74 -4.56 -19.07
CA LEU A 6 -29.73 -5.62 -19.10
C LEU A 6 -28.30 -5.06 -19.24
N PHE A 7 -28.13 -4.00 -20.05
CA PHE A 7 -26.83 -3.32 -20.24
C PHE A 7 -26.39 -2.55 -18.98
N LEU A 8 -27.34 -1.90 -18.30
CA LEU A 8 -27.07 -1.18 -17.05
C LEU A 8 -26.71 -2.14 -15.91
N ALA A 9 -27.33 -3.32 -15.85
CA ALA A 9 -27.04 -4.35 -14.85
C ALA A 9 -25.67 -5.05 -15.07
N LEU A 10 -25.17 -5.08 -16.30
CA LEU A 10 -23.86 -5.66 -16.61
C LEU A 10 -22.70 -4.72 -16.23
N GLY A 11 -22.94 -3.40 -16.32
CA GLY A 11 -21.96 -2.38 -15.93
C GLY A 11 -21.67 -2.35 -14.43
N THR A 12 -22.68 -2.59 -13.58
CA THR A 12 -22.52 -2.52 -12.11
C THR A 12 -21.76 -3.71 -11.51
N LEU A 13 -21.73 -4.87 -12.18
CA LEU A 13 -20.98 -6.05 -11.74
C LEU A 13 -19.45 -5.88 -11.86
N SER A 14 -18.98 -4.90 -12.64
CA SER A 14 -17.55 -4.73 -12.94
C SER A 14 -16.82 -3.83 -11.93
N PHE A 15 -17.52 -3.17 -11.00
CA PHE A 15 -16.94 -2.12 -10.15
C PHE A 15 -16.52 -2.54 -8.74
N SER A 16 -16.54 -3.83 -8.39
CA SER A 16 -16.36 -4.25 -6.99
C SER A 16 -15.00 -4.90 -6.66
N GLN A 17 -13.92 -4.49 -7.33
CA GLN A 17 -12.56 -4.90 -6.96
C GLN A 17 -12.02 -3.96 -5.87
N ALA A 18 -12.27 -4.29 -4.60
CA ALA A 18 -11.61 -3.61 -3.49
C ALA A 18 -10.12 -3.98 -3.48
N GLN A 19 -9.24 -2.99 -3.27
CA GLN A 19 -7.81 -3.26 -3.12
C GLN A 19 -7.60 -4.16 -1.89
N THR A 20 -6.85 -5.25 -2.06
CA THR A 20 -6.43 -6.07 -0.93
C THR A 20 -5.34 -5.34 -0.18
N PHE A 21 -5.64 -4.84 1.02
CA PHE A 21 -4.64 -4.22 1.88
C PHE A 21 -3.70 -5.29 2.44
N THR A 22 -2.40 -5.11 2.22
CA THR A 22 -1.36 -5.95 2.80
C THR A 22 -0.97 -5.43 4.19
N LYS A 23 -0.38 -6.30 5.01
CA LYS A 23 0.23 -5.90 6.28
C LYS A 23 1.33 -4.84 6.09
N GLN A 24 1.99 -4.88 4.93
CA GLN A 24 3.01 -3.88 4.57
C GLN A 24 2.38 -2.51 4.29
N ASP A 25 1.19 -2.45 3.68
CA ASP A 25 0.46 -1.19 3.47
C ASP A 25 0.04 -0.56 4.81
N THR A 26 -0.34 -1.37 5.80
CA THR A 26 -0.60 -0.88 7.16
C THR A 26 0.64 -0.27 7.80
N LEU A 27 1.81 -0.89 7.60
CA LEU A 27 3.08 -0.40 8.14
C LEU A 27 3.57 0.87 7.41
N ARG A 28 3.27 1.01 6.12
CA ARG A 28 3.67 2.17 5.30
C ARG A 28 2.70 3.34 5.41
N GLY A 29 1.43 3.08 5.75
CA GLY A 29 0.37 4.08 5.75
C GLY A 29 -0.14 4.41 4.35
N SER A 30 -1.10 5.34 4.28
CA SER A 30 -1.60 5.87 3.01
C SER A 30 -0.81 7.09 2.57
N ILE A 31 -0.57 7.22 1.27
CA ILE A 31 -0.01 8.44 0.68
C ILE A 31 -1.09 9.53 0.71
N THR A 32 -0.82 10.63 1.40
CA THR A 32 -1.66 11.84 1.37
C THR A 32 -1.14 12.82 0.32
N PRO A 33 -1.97 13.74 -0.20
CA PRO A 33 -1.52 14.77 -1.15
C PRO A 33 -0.33 15.58 -0.65
N ASP A 34 -0.26 15.81 0.67
CA ASP A 34 0.85 16.52 1.32
C ASP A 34 2.18 15.72 1.31
N SER A 35 2.11 14.41 1.02
CA SER A 35 3.25 13.48 0.95
C SER A 35 3.56 12.99 -0.46
N GLU A 36 2.73 13.31 -1.47
CA GLU A 36 2.90 12.86 -2.86
C GLU A 36 4.20 13.38 -3.51
N TRP A 37 4.76 14.49 -3.02
CA TRP A 37 5.99 15.08 -3.55
C TRP A 37 7.29 14.38 -3.10
N TRP A 38 7.20 13.45 -2.14
CA TRP A 38 8.30 12.55 -1.79
C TRP A 38 8.08 11.25 -2.59
N ASP A 39 8.49 11.21 -3.87
CA ASP A 39 8.39 10.01 -4.72
C ASP A 39 9.34 8.91 -4.22
N LEU A 40 8.93 8.24 -3.14
CA LEU A 40 9.68 7.22 -2.43
C LEU A 40 9.67 5.94 -3.25
N ASN A 41 10.71 5.75 -4.06
CA ASN A 41 10.79 4.66 -5.03
C ASN A 41 11.55 3.42 -4.50
N TYR A 42 12.23 3.54 -3.35
CA TYR A 42 12.98 2.44 -2.76
C TYR A 42 13.03 2.51 -1.25
N TYR A 43 12.89 1.33 -0.63
CA TYR A 43 13.02 1.13 0.79
C TYR A 43 13.81 -0.15 1.06
N HIS A 44 14.85 -0.05 1.89
CA HIS A 44 15.58 -1.20 2.40
C HIS A 44 15.79 -1.04 3.90
N LEU A 45 15.32 -2.03 4.64
CA LEU A 45 15.41 -2.08 6.08
C LEU A 45 16.41 -3.16 6.47
N ASP A 46 17.52 -2.72 7.05
CA ASP A 46 18.55 -3.59 7.62
C ASP A 46 18.33 -3.66 9.13
N ILE A 47 18.23 -4.87 9.67
CA ILE A 47 17.83 -5.10 11.07
C ILE A 47 18.76 -6.13 11.70
N ALA A 48 19.30 -5.77 12.86
CA ALA A 48 19.93 -6.67 13.81
C ALA A 48 19.06 -6.78 15.07
N VAL A 49 18.76 -8.02 15.48
CA VAL A 49 17.99 -8.32 16.69
C VAL A 49 18.91 -8.97 17.70
N ASP A 50 18.96 -8.42 18.91
CA ASP A 50 19.64 -8.99 20.07
C ASP A 50 18.57 -9.41 21.10
N PRO A 51 18.23 -10.71 21.20
CA PRO A 51 17.22 -11.20 22.13
C PRO A 51 17.64 -11.14 23.59
N ASP A 52 18.93 -11.28 23.87
CA ASP A 52 19.46 -11.34 25.24
C ASP A 52 19.36 -9.96 25.89
N GLU A 53 19.74 -8.92 25.13
CA GLU A 53 19.59 -7.51 25.52
C GLU A 53 18.19 -6.94 25.24
N LYS A 54 17.31 -7.73 24.60
CA LYS A 54 15.97 -7.33 24.14
C LYS A 54 16.02 -6.04 23.31
N TYR A 55 17.02 -5.94 22.44
CA TYR A 55 17.30 -4.74 21.69
C TYR A 55 17.23 -5.00 20.17
N ILE A 56 16.78 -4.00 19.42
CA ILE A 56 16.76 -4.03 17.96
C ILE A 56 17.51 -2.80 17.47
N SER A 57 18.42 -3.02 16.52
CA SER A 57 19.20 -1.97 15.88
C SER A 57 19.24 -2.18 14.37
N GLY A 58 19.75 -1.20 13.63
CA GLY A 58 19.86 -1.30 12.19
C GLY A 58 19.78 0.05 11.50
N SER A 59 19.45 0.02 10.22
CA SER A 59 19.35 1.23 9.40
C SER A 59 18.22 1.14 8.40
N ASN A 60 17.75 2.31 7.97
CA ASN A 60 16.79 2.42 6.90
C ASN A 60 17.34 3.24 5.74
N THR A 61 17.42 2.61 4.57
CA THR A 61 17.84 3.27 3.34
C THR A 61 16.62 3.60 2.49
N ILE A 62 16.41 4.90 2.28
CA ILE A 62 15.31 5.44 1.48
C ILE A 62 15.91 6.13 0.26
N ARG A 63 15.29 5.93 -0.92
CA ARG A 63 15.60 6.75 -2.10
C ARG A 63 14.33 7.40 -2.66
N TYR A 64 14.52 8.63 -3.12
CA TYR A 64 13.51 9.45 -3.76
C TYR A 64 13.85 9.63 -5.24
N LYS A 65 12.86 9.98 -6.07
CA LYS A 65 13.05 10.31 -7.50
C LYS A 65 13.18 11.81 -7.73
#